data_AF-A0AA35WUA0-F1
#
_entry.id   AF-A0AA35WUA0-F1
#
_cell.length_a   1.000
_cell.length_b   1.000
_cell.length_c   1.000
_cell.angle_alpha   90.00
_cell.angle_beta   90.00
_cell.angle_gamma   90.00
#
_symmetry.space_group_name_H-M   'P 1'
#
loop_
_entity.id
_entity.type
_entity.pdbx_description
1 polymer ?
#
loop_
_entity_poly.entity_id
_entity_poly.type
_entity_poly.pdbx_seq_one_letter_code
_entity_poly.pdbx_strand_id
1 'polypeptide(L)' 'MPDDSHTAKLLSEGTSRVAQKVIEEAGEAALAAATGDTEGLPGEIADLLYHTLTLMASAGVSPNAVWEELRSRRG' A
#
# COMPACT_ATOMS: atom_id res chain seq x y z
N MET A 1 -21.48 0.47 9.61
CA MET A 1 -20.00 0.44 9.55
C MET A 1 -19.54 1.78 10.09
N PRO A 2 -18.49 1.88 10.92
CA PRO A 2 -18.17 3.18 11.50
C PRO A 2 -17.85 4.13 10.34
N ASP A 3 -18.66 5.19 10.24
CA ASP A 3 -18.66 6.17 9.16
C ASP A 3 -17.34 6.98 9.05
N ASP A 4 -16.38 6.72 9.95
CA ASP A 4 -15.04 7.34 10.02
C ASP A 4 -13.87 6.39 9.68
N SER A 5 -14.11 5.16 9.20
CA SER A 5 -13.00 4.31 8.78
C SER A 5 -12.43 4.80 7.45
N HIS A 6 -11.26 5.44 7.49
CA HIS A 6 -10.48 5.85 6.30
C HIS A 6 -10.37 4.71 5.27
N THR A 7 -10.13 3.47 5.74
CA THR A 7 -10.08 2.27 4.91
C THR A 7 -11.42 2.00 4.21
N ALA A 8 -12.55 2.09 4.93
CA ALA A 8 -13.87 1.84 4.35
C ALA A 8 -14.22 2.85 3.25
N LYS A 9 -13.86 4.13 3.47
CA LYS A 9 -14.01 5.18 2.46
C LYS A 9 -13.15 4.88 1.23
N LEU A 10 -11.86 4.58 1.41
CA LEU A 10 -10.97 4.30 0.29
C LEU A 10 -11.41 3.08 -0.52
N LEU A 11 -11.90 2.04 0.16
CA LEU A 11 -12.47 0.86 -0.51
C LEU A 11 -13.75 1.19 -1.30
N SER A 12 -14.60 2.09 -0.80
CA SER A 12 -15.80 2.54 -1.53
C SER A 12 -15.48 3.36 -2.78
N GLU A 13 -14.31 4.02 -2.80
CA GLU A 13 -13.82 4.79 -3.96
C GLU A 13 -13.26 3.88 -5.07
N GLY A 14 -13.11 2.58 -4.79
CA GLY A 14 -12.77 1.55 -5.77
C GLY A 14 -11.28 1.40 -6.06
N THR A 15 -10.93 0.31 -6.74
CA THR A 15 -9.54 -0.14 -6.92
C THR A 15 -8.65 0.89 -7.62
N SER A 16 -9.19 1.65 -8.59
CA SER A 16 -8.44 2.70 -9.29
C SER A 16 -7.93 3.78 -8.33
N ARG A 17 -8.77 4.20 -7.37
CA ARG A 17 -8.39 5.23 -6.40
C ARG A 17 -7.37 4.72 -5.39
N VAL A 18 -7.54 3.49 -4.91
CA VAL A 18 -6.56 2.84 -4.03
C VAL A 18 -5.21 2.68 -4.72
N ALA A 19 -5.20 2.31 -6.01
CA ALA A 19 -3.98 2.17 -6.80
C ALA A 19 -3.24 3.51 -6.97
N GLN A 20 -3.96 4.63 -7.14
CA GLN A 20 -3.34 5.97 -7.17
C GLN A 20 -2.61 6.27 -5.86
N LYS A 21 -3.22 5.95 -4.72
CA LYS A 21 -2.56 6.12 -3.41
C LYS A 21 -1.29 5.28 -3.31
N VAL A 22 -1.31 4.01 -3.73
CA VAL A 22 -0.09 3.19 -3.77
C VAL A 22 1.03 3.82 -4.60
N ILE A 23 0.70 4.43 -5.75
CA ILE A 23 1.68 5.13 -6.60
C ILE A 23 2.25 6.37 -5.90
N GLU A 24 1.41 7.14 -5.22
CA GLU A 24 1.78 8.33 -4.44
C GLU A 24 2.81 7.96 -3.35
N GLU A 25 2.46 7.05 -2.45
CA GLU A 25 3.34 6.65 -1.33
C GLU A 25 4.63 5.96 -1.83
N ALA A 26 4.56 5.23 -2.95
CA ALA A 26 5.75 4.63 -3.55
C ALA A 26 6.72 5.72 -4.06
N GLY A 27 6.18 6.81 -4.60
CA GLY A 27 6.94 7.99 -5.01
C GLY A 27 7.55 8.71 -3.81
N GLU A 28 6.77 8.92 -2.75
CA GLU A 28 7.21 9.61 -1.53
C GLU A 28 8.28 8.80 -0.79
N ALA A 29 8.07 7.50 -0.60
CA ALA A 29 9.06 6.61 0.01
C ALA A 29 10.37 6.54 -0.80
N ALA A 30 10.27 6.44 -2.14
CA ALA A 30 11.44 6.44 -3.01
C ALA A 30 12.19 7.78 -2.95
N LEU A 31 11.46 8.90 -2.92
CA LEU A 31 12.06 10.23 -2.82
C LEU A 31 12.74 10.44 -1.48
N ALA A 32 12.08 10.11 -0.36
CA ALA A 32 12.66 10.21 0.98
C ALA A 32 13.96 9.40 1.09
N ALA A 33 13.98 8.18 0.55
CA ALA A 33 15.21 7.39 0.49
C ALA A 33 16.29 8.04 -0.40
N ALA A 34 15.92 8.56 -1.57
CA ALA A 34 16.86 9.16 -2.52
C ALA A 34 17.47 10.48 -2.02
N THR A 35 16.74 11.24 -1.20
CA THR A 35 17.20 12.52 -0.63
C THR A 35 17.87 12.36 0.75
N GLY A 36 17.86 11.15 1.32
CA GLY A 36 18.45 10.88 2.62
C GLY A 36 17.58 11.32 3.81
N ASP A 37 16.26 11.50 3.60
CA ASP A 37 15.31 11.78 4.66
C ASP A 37 15.00 10.51 5.47
N THR A 38 15.89 10.20 6.41
CA THR A 38 15.73 9.03 7.28
C THR A 38 14.66 9.19 8.35
N GLU A 39 14.21 10.42 8.63
CA GLU A 39 13.16 10.68 9.62
C GLU A 39 11.76 10.48 9.02
N GLY A 40 11.55 10.91 7.77
CA GLY A 40 10.29 10.73 7.03
C GLY A 40 10.11 9.32 6.45
N LEU A 41 11.18 8.67 6.01
CA LEU A 41 11.12 7.37 5.31
C LEU A 41 10.29 6.28 6.02
N PRO A 42 10.38 6.09 7.35
CA PRO A 42 9.55 5.09 8.04
C PRO A 42 8.04 5.33 7.90
N GLY A 43 7.61 6.61 7.86
CA GLY A 43 6.21 7.00 7.68
C GLY A 43 5.73 6.65 6.27
N GLU A 44 6.47 7.06 5.25
CA GLU A 44 6.16 6.79 3.84
C GLU A 44 6.10 5.28 3.54
N ILE A 45 7.02 4.49 4.13
CA ILE A 45 6.98 3.03 4.00
C ILE A 45 5.74 2.45 4.70
N ALA A 46 5.35 2.98 5.86
CA ALA A 46 4.16 2.51 6.58
C ALA A 46 2.89 2.77 5.76
N ASP A 47 2.77 3.95 5.17
CA ASP A 47 1.62 4.32 4.33
C ASP A 47 1.60 3.51 3.02
N LEU A 48 2.76 3.31 2.39
CA LEU A 48 2.88 2.40 1.24
C LEU A 48 2.40 0.98 1.56
N LEU A 49 2.79 0.42 2.70
CA LEU A 49 2.36 -0.91 3.13
C LEU A 49 0.85 -0.94 3.41
N TYR A 50 0.32 0.06 4.11
CA TYR A 50 -1.11 0.18 4.40
C TYR A 50 -1.94 0.24 3.11
N HIS A 51 -1.53 1.07 2.14
CA HIS A 51 -2.23 1.20 0.87
C HIS A 51 -2.06 -0.04 -0.01
N THR A 52 -0.91 -0.73 0.06
CA THR A 52 -0.73 -2.02 -0.62
C THR A 52 -1.70 -3.08 -0.07
N LEU A 53 -1.84 -3.20 1.25
CA LEU A 53 -2.79 -4.13 1.87
C LEU A 53 -4.25 -3.77 1.50
N THR A 54 -4.56 -2.47 1.45
CA THR A 54 -5.89 -1.99 1.04
C THR A 54 -6.15 -2.28 -0.45
N LEU A 55 -5.14 -2.16 -1.31
CA LEU A 55 -5.23 -2.49 -2.72
C LEU A 55 -5.52 -3.99 -2.91
N MET A 56 -4.85 -4.84 -2.14
CA MET A 56 -5.08 -6.28 -2.17
C MET A 56 -6.55 -6.61 -1.82
N ALA A 57 -7.06 -6.01 -0.74
CA ALA A 57 -8.47 -6.16 -0.37
C ALA A 57 -9.42 -5.64 -1.45
N SER A 58 -9.15 -4.47 -2.03
CA SER A 58 -9.97 -3.87 -3.10
C SER A 58 -9.97 -4.70 -4.39
N ALA A 59 -8.84 -5.32 -4.74
CA ALA A 59 -8.67 -6.11 -5.95
C ALA A 59 -9.03 -7.60 -5.77
N GLY A 60 -9.46 -8.01 -4.57
CA GLY A 60 -9.77 -9.42 -4.27
C GLY A 60 -8.55 -10.34 -4.22
N VAL A 61 -7.36 -9.78 -3.98
CA VAL A 61 -6.11 -10.53 -3.86
C VAL A 61 -5.86 -10.88 -2.39
N SER A 62 -5.67 -12.16 -2.09
CA SER A 62 -5.37 -12.59 -0.72
C SER A 62 -3.89 -12.38 -0.35
N PRO A 63 -3.58 -12.11 0.93
CA PRO A 63 -2.20 -12.11 1.42
C PRO A 63 -1.41 -13.38 1.11
N ASN A 64 -2.07 -14.55 1.19
CA ASN A 64 -1.43 -15.83 0.86
C ASN A 64 -0.98 -15.89 -0.60
N ALA A 65 -1.77 -15.40 -1.55
CA ALA A 65 -1.40 -15.40 -2.96
C ALA A 65 -0.11 -14.59 -3.21
N VAL A 66 0.02 -13.43 -2.56
CA VAL A 66 1.26 -12.63 -2.63
C VAL A 66 2.42 -13.34 -1.94
N TRP A 67 2.18 -14.01 -0.81
CA TRP A 67 3.21 -14.76 -0.10
C TRP A 67 3.73 -15.96 -0.88
N GLU A 68 2.84 -16.68 -1.58
CA GLU A 68 3.19 -17.78 -2.48
C GLU A 68 4.05 -17.29 -3.65
N GLU A 69 3.69 -16.15 -4.25
CA GLU A 69 4.50 -15.50 -5.28
C GLU A 69 5.86 -15.03 -4.77
N LEU A 70 5.96 -14.52 -3.54
CA LEU A 70 7.26 -14.18 -2.94
C LEU A 70 8.13 -15.40 -2.66
N ARG A 71 7.51 -16.53 -2.28
CA ARG A 71 8.23 -17.81 -2.08
C ARG A 71 8.72 -18.39 -3.40
N SER A 72 7.94 -18.32 -4.48
CA SER A 72 8.32 -18.87 -5.79
C SER A 72 9.59 -18.22 -6.35
N ARG A 73 9.81 -16.93 -6.06
CA ARG A 73 11.02 -16.17 -6.47
C ARG A 73 12.30 -16.56 -5.73
N ARG A 74 12.17 -17.26 -4.61
CA ARG A 74 13.30 -17.74 -3.79
C ARG A 74 13.55 -19.25 -3.95
N GLY A 75 12.86 -19.89 -4.92
CA GLY A 75 13.07 -21.29 -5.32
C GLY A 75 14.18 -21.44 -6.35
#